data_AF-A0A7L3XD71-F1
#
_entry.id   AF-A0A7L3XD71-F1
#
_cell.length_a   1.000
_cell.length_b   1.000
_cell.length_c   1.000
_cell.angle_alpha   90.00
_cell.angle_beta   90.00
_cell.angle_gamma   90.00
#
_symmetry.space_group_name_H-M   'P 1'
#
loop_
_entity.id
_entity.type
_entity.pdbx_description
1 polymer ?
#
loop_
_entity_poly.entity_id
_entity_poly.type
_entity_poly.pdbx_seq_one_letter_code
_entity_poly.pdbx_strand_id
1 'polypeptide(L)'
;MSAQKDRWVFSFSFLLFCASSIPTQGSARLLQELSPQEYFSSLQAGRASLAYFSHNVSPGAQPFLEQIENSAEALQDYGISVVKVNCPKEDVSRYCGKENALRKAYLFRGNMLIREFPTDALFDVNSIVANVLFALLFNEVKYVETLADLQNIENALKGRSNMVFAYVPATGTAEHRAVMEAAFVYGTIHQFVLTTEATLLKDTGNDKSDVSSARLFFCHCQRATDLGQPCRRTAMGQTLTMLNIHRHLKLMGAPLVTEVAEDPEKVSTVHLQLGLPLVFIFSQKETYEADRRTAEFVAWQLLGKAGVALLSRDLVDLNVLLRSNVALKTPEEGVPIKYLVLEDTDEVITLVEDKNKVEQIQEDEEEDEEDEDEKENNNQDIQDDQVVEAVSRDKKRELPLEQILVLTEETFHSALLETARTVVLFYASWEAVSLAVLRSYTEVADHLKG
;
A
#
# COMPACT_ATOMS: atom_id res chain seq x y z
N MET A 1 56.86 -8.63 -43.19
CA MET A 1 58.14 -8.39 -42.46
C MET A 1 58.09 -7.02 -41.80
N SER A 2 58.76 -6.85 -40.65
CA SER A 2 59.04 -5.59 -39.91
C SER A 2 58.07 -4.41 -40.15
N ALA A 3 57.07 -4.15 -39.30
CA ALA A 3 57.20 -3.55 -37.97
C ALA A 3 57.73 -2.09 -37.98
N GLN A 4 56.86 -1.16 -37.57
CA GLN A 4 57.17 0.24 -37.26
C GLN A 4 57.02 0.44 -35.75
N LYS A 5 57.98 1.11 -35.11
CA LYS A 5 58.16 1.11 -33.65
C LYS A 5 57.18 1.99 -32.87
N ASP A 6 56.80 1.50 -31.69
CA ASP A 6 56.07 2.21 -30.66
C ASP A 6 56.81 3.44 -30.11
N ARG A 7 56.05 4.48 -29.77
CA ARG A 7 56.39 5.47 -28.74
C ARG A 7 55.13 5.89 -27.97
N TRP A 8 54.64 5.00 -27.11
CA TRP A 8 53.65 5.38 -26.10
C TRP A 8 54.29 6.37 -25.10
N VAL A 9 53.67 7.53 -24.93
CA VAL A 9 54.08 8.52 -23.92
C VAL A 9 53.20 8.32 -22.69
N PHE A 10 53.72 7.59 -21.69
CA PHE A 10 53.04 7.42 -20.41
C PHE A 10 53.05 8.74 -19.62
N SER A 11 51.93 9.47 -19.68
CA SER A 11 51.71 10.67 -18.86
C SER A 11 51.32 10.28 -17.43
N PHE A 12 52.31 10.18 -16.54
CA PHE A 12 52.09 9.93 -15.11
C PHE A 12 51.52 11.16 -14.40
N SER A 13 50.19 11.29 -14.40
CA SER A 13 49.47 12.28 -13.59
C SER A 13 49.49 11.90 -12.11
N PHE A 14 50.43 12.46 -11.34
CA PHE A 14 50.47 12.31 -9.89
C PHE A 14 49.30 13.04 -9.23
N LEU A 15 48.25 12.30 -8.85
CA LEU A 15 47.19 12.80 -7.98
C LEU A 15 47.72 12.87 -6.55
N LEU A 16 47.96 14.10 -6.09
CA LEU A 16 48.24 14.40 -4.68
C LEU A 16 47.00 14.13 -3.84
N PHE A 17 46.91 12.92 -3.28
CA PHE A 17 45.99 12.63 -2.19
C PHE A 17 46.41 13.43 -0.96
N CYS A 18 45.81 14.61 -0.77
CA CYS A 18 45.80 15.29 0.51
C CYS A 18 45.06 14.39 1.50
N ALA A 19 45.81 13.65 2.32
CA ALA A 19 45.29 12.89 3.44
C ALA A 19 44.81 13.86 4.54
N SER A 20 43.65 14.47 4.33
CA SER A 20 42.87 15.09 5.38
C SER A 20 42.56 13.99 6.40
N SER A 21 43.26 14.00 7.53
CA SER A 21 43.02 13.11 8.65
C SER A 21 41.59 13.30 9.15
N ILE A 22 40.68 12.42 8.73
CA ILE A 22 39.32 12.37 9.25
C ILE A 22 39.45 12.12 10.75
N PRO A 23 39.01 13.04 11.62
CA PRO A 23 38.92 12.74 13.04
C PRO A 23 37.83 11.67 13.16
N THR A 24 38.20 10.47 13.63
CA THR A 24 37.23 9.47 14.08
C THR A 24 36.67 9.92 15.44
N GLN A 25 35.98 11.05 15.42
CA GLN A 25 35.32 11.65 16.55
C GLN A 25 34.04 10.86 16.77
N GLY A 26 34.05 9.96 17.75
CA GLY A 26 32.83 9.31 18.22
C GLY A 26 31.79 10.37 18.55
N SER A 27 30.55 10.19 18.08
CA SER A 27 29.51 11.22 18.13
C SER A 27 29.16 11.58 19.58
N ALA A 28 29.80 12.64 20.08
CA ALA A 28 29.38 13.29 21.30
C ALA A 28 28.07 14.01 20.98
N ARG A 29 26.95 13.47 21.45
CA ARG A 29 25.65 14.14 21.45
C ARG A 29 25.85 15.52 22.08
N LEU A 30 25.61 16.56 21.31
CA LEU A 30 25.80 17.93 21.73
C LEU A 30 24.87 18.82 20.91
N LEU A 31 23.74 19.17 21.51
CA LEU A 31 22.92 20.28 21.05
C LEU A 31 23.79 21.50 20.75
N GLN A 32 23.59 22.13 19.59
CA GLN A 32 24.34 23.33 19.25
C GLN A 32 23.92 24.47 20.18
N GLU A 33 24.82 24.86 21.09
CA GLU A 33 24.62 26.00 21.99
C GLU A 33 25.10 27.30 21.34
N LEU A 34 24.21 28.29 21.21
CA LEU A 34 24.49 29.59 20.58
C LEU A 34 23.94 30.74 21.43
N SER A 35 24.54 31.94 21.32
CA SER A 35 23.85 33.17 21.73
C SER A 35 22.72 33.52 20.73
N PRO A 36 21.75 34.39 21.11
CA PRO A 36 20.71 34.82 20.18
C PRO A 36 21.25 35.47 18.91
N GLN A 37 22.36 36.23 19.00
CA GLN A 37 22.96 36.90 17.85
C GLN A 37 23.57 35.89 16.87
N GLU A 38 24.34 34.92 17.38
CA GLU A 38 24.94 33.86 16.58
C GLU A 38 23.85 33.01 15.91
N TYR A 39 22.81 32.60 16.66
CA TYR A 39 21.68 31.85 16.12
C TYR A 39 21.01 32.59 14.97
N PHE A 40 20.53 33.83 15.17
CA PHE A 40 19.87 34.57 14.10
C PHE A 40 20.79 34.92 12.92
N SER A 41 22.12 34.96 13.12
CA SER A 41 23.09 35.11 12.03
C SER A 41 23.34 33.83 11.22
N SER A 42 23.14 32.66 11.82
CA SER A 42 23.34 31.33 11.19
C SER A 42 22.15 30.83 10.36
N LEU A 43 20.97 31.46 10.50
CA LEU A 43 19.73 31.03 9.86
C LEU A 43 19.79 31.17 8.34
N GLN A 44 19.87 30.04 7.64
CA GLN A 44 19.86 29.96 6.19
C GLN A 44 18.44 29.91 5.64
N ALA A 45 18.20 30.57 4.51
CA ALA A 45 16.89 30.56 3.84
C ALA A 45 16.44 29.12 3.51
N GLY A 46 15.16 28.82 3.72
CA GLY A 46 14.54 27.52 3.41
C GLY A 46 14.81 26.39 4.42
N ARG A 47 15.95 26.40 5.13
CA ARG A 47 16.26 25.42 6.18
C ARG A 47 15.39 25.61 7.42
N ALA A 48 15.01 24.52 8.06
CA ALA A 48 14.22 24.53 9.28
C ALA A 48 15.11 24.34 10.53
N SER A 49 14.70 24.91 11.66
CA SER A 49 15.35 24.67 12.95
C SER A 49 14.36 24.73 14.11
N LEU A 50 14.52 23.83 15.09
CA LEU A 50 13.80 23.84 16.36
C LEU A 50 14.70 24.47 17.42
N ALA A 51 14.35 25.66 17.89
CA ALA A 51 15.14 26.42 18.86
C ALA A 51 14.45 26.51 20.23
N TYR A 52 15.18 26.18 21.29
CA TYR A 52 14.75 26.40 22.67
C TYR A 52 15.58 27.51 23.33
N PHE A 53 14.92 28.53 23.87
CA PHE A 53 15.56 29.72 24.42
C PHE A 53 15.58 29.66 25.95
N SER A 54 16.77 29.75 26.55
CA SER A 54 16.97 29.47 27.98
C SER A 54 17.98 30.41 28.64
N HIS A 55 17.63 30.98 29.80
CA HIS A 55 18.52 31.84 30.61
C HIS A 55 19.58 31.07 31.40
N ASN A 56 19.35 29.78 31.62
CA ASN A 56 20.22 28.77 32.26
C ASN A 56 19.40 27.47 32.35
N VAL A 57 20.05 26.32 32.50
CA VAL A 57 19.35 25.05 32.76
C VAL A 57 18.64 25.12 34.11
N SER A 58 17.34 25.41 34.10
CA SER A 58 16.50 25.26 35.29
C SER A 58 16.23 23.77 35.52
N PRO A 59 16.25 23.25 36.76
CA PRO A 59 16.06 21.83 37.01
C PRO A 59 14.74 21.27 36.45
N GLY A 60 13.69 22.09 36.42
CA GLY A 60 12.39 21.71 35.84
C GLY A 60 12.36 21.63 34.31
N ALA A 61 13.33 22.22 33.59
CA ALA A 61 13.45 22.10 32.14
C ALA A 61 14.38 20.95 31.70
N GLN A 62 15.11 20.34 32.63
CA GLN A 62 16.11 19.31 32.32
C GLN A 62 15.53 18.06 31.62
N PRO A 63 14.37 17.49 32.01
CA PRO A 63 13.79 16.36 31.30
C PRO A 63 13.39 16.70 29.86
N PHE A 64 12.86 17.90 29.62
CA PHE A 64 12.54 18.38 28.28
C PHE A 64 13.80 18.57 27.43
N LEU A 65 14.87 19.13 28.00
CA LEU A 65 16.16 19.28 27.32
C LEU A 65 16.77 17.93 26.92
N GLU A 66 16.62 16.89 27.74
CA GLU A 66 17.06 15.53 27.39
C GLU A 66 16.26 14.98 26.20
N GLN A 67 14.94 15.19 26.14
CA GLN A 67 14.12 14.77 24.99
C GLN A 67 14.43 15.58 23.72
N ILE A 68 14.67 16.90 23.83
CA ILE A 68 15.06 17.72 22.67
C ILE A 68 16.44 17.32 22.13
N GLU A 69 17.39 16.96 23.00
CA GLU A 69 18.70 16.41 22.58
C GLU A 69 18.56 15.04 21.92
N ASN A 70 17.81 14.11 22.51
CA ASN A 70 17.55 12.79 21.93
C ASN A 70 16.75 12.87 20.60
N SER A 71 16.02 13.96 20.35
CA SER A 71 15.33 14.19 19.07
C SER A 71 16.24 14.72 17.94
N ALA A 72 17.44 15.20 18.25
CA ALA A 72 18.26 15.95 17.30
C ALA A 72 18.73 15.09 16.10
N GLU A 73 19.11 13.83 16.34
CA GLU A 73 19.52 12.88 15.30
C GLU A 73 18.34 12.57 14.36
N ALA A 74 17.17 12.23 14.90
CA ALA A 74 15.96 11.96 14.12
C ALA A 74 15.43 13.18 13.34
N LEU A 75 15.60 14.40 13.85
CA LEU A 75 15.25 15.63 13.12
C LEU A 75 16.28 16.00 12.05
N GLN A 76 17.55 15.60 12.21
CA GLN A 76 18.61 15.87 11.25
C GLN A 76 18.40 15.16 9.91
N ASP A 77 17.84 13.94 9.91
CA ASP A 77 17.49 13.19 8.70
C ASP A 77 16.49 13.95 7.80
N TYR A 78 15.59 14.72 8.41
CA TYR A 78 14.62 15.59 7.72
C TYR A 78 15.17 16.99 7.40
N GLY A 79 16.46 17.23 7.66
CA GLY A 79 17.15 18.51 7.40
C GLY A 79 16.84 19.61 8.42
N ILE A 80 16.42 19.24 9.63
CA ILE A 80 15.97 20.16 10.69
C ILE A 80 17.02 20.18 11.81
N SER A 81 17.63 21.34 12.08
CA SER A 81 18.59 21.45 13.19
C SER A 81 17.92 21.76 14.53
N VAL A 82 18.29 21.04 15.59
CA VAL A 82 17.89 21.38 16.97
C VAL A 82 18.96 22.25 17.61
N VAL A 83 18.56 23.39 18.18
CA VAL A 83 19.46 24.43 18.71
C VAL A 83 19.02 24.86 20.10
N LYS A 84 19.98 24.98 21.02
CA LYS A 84 19.78 25.59 22.35
C LYS A 84 20.33 27.02 22.32
N VAL A 85 19.46 27.99 22.57
CA VAL A 85 19.85 29.41 22.56
C VAL A 85 19.99 29.93 23.99
N ASN A 86 21.23 30.24 24.37
CA ASN A 86 21.59 30.71 25.70
C ASN A 86 21.27 32.22 25.81
N CYS A 87 20.14 32.53 26.44
CA CYS A 87 19.71 33.90 26.70
C CYS A 87 20.60 34.58 27.75
N PRO A 88 21.11 35.79 27.50
CA PRO A 88 21.73 36.61 28.53
C PRO A 88 20.66 37.10 29.53
N LYS A 89 21.08 37.46 30.76
CA LYS A 89 20.19 37.94 31.84
C LYS A 89 19.46 39.25 31.52
N GLU A 90 19.90 39.96 30.49
CA GLU A 90 19.29 41.18 29.94
C GLU A 90 18.39 40.80 28.76
N ASP A 91 17.28 41.50 28.56
CA ASP A 91 16.23 41.11 27.60
C ASP A 91 16.61 41.51 26.16
N VAL A 92 17.56 40.79 25.58
CA VAL A 92 18.18 41.06 24.26
C VAL A 92 17.35 40.51 23.08
N SER A 93 16.31 39.71 23.35
CA SER A 93 15.49 39.06 22.32
C SER A 93 14.09 38.77 22.85
N ARG A 94 13.04 38.99 22.03
CA ARG A 94 11.64 38.66 22.39
C ARG A 94 11.43 37.20 22.78
N TYR A 95 12.34 36.31 22.37
CA TYR A 95 12.35 34.89 22.69
C TYR A 95 13.03 34.58 24.04
N CYS A 96 13.57 35.58 24.73
CA CYS A 96 14.21 35.48 26.05
C CYS A 96 13.36 36.11 27.17
N GLY A 97 12.05 36.32 26.96
CA GLY A 97 11.15 36.90 27.97
C GLY A 97 11.00 36.03 29.24
N LYS A 98 10.79 36.66 30.39
CA LYS A 98 11.03 36.06 31.72
C LYS A 98 10.16 34.87 32.15
N GLU A 99 8.97 34.66 31.57
CA GLU A 99 8.04 33.60 32.01
C GLU A 99 7.65 32.65 30.86
N ASN A 100 7.22 33.17 29.72
CA ASN A 100 6.69 32.36 28.62
C ASN A 100 7.76 31.72 27.70
N ALA A 101 9.01 32.21 27.71
CA ALA A 101 10.08 31.64 26.89
C ALA A 101 10.51 30.24 27.38
N LEU A 102 10.68 30.09 28.70
CA LEU A 102 11.22 28.88 29.33
C LEU A 102 10.29 27.65 29.23
N ARG A 103 9.07 27.83 28.70
CA ARG A 103 8.07 26.78 28.45
C ARG A 103 7.71 26.62 26.98
N LYS A 104 8.52 27.16 26.06
CA LYS A 104 8.27 27.09 24.61
C LYS A 104 9.51 26.72 23.80
N ALA A 105 9.32 25.80 22.85
CA ALA A 105 10.22 25.64 21.72
C ALA A 105 9.64 26.37 20.49
N TYR A 106 10.52 26.85 19.63
CA TYR A 106 10.19 27.71 18.50
C TYR A 106 10.72 27.08 17.21
N LEU A 107 9.82 26.74 16.30
CA LEU A 107 10.17 26.19 14.99
C LEU A 107 10.27 27.32 13.97
N PHE A 108 11.46 27.50 13.40
CA PHE A 108 11.75 28.49 12.37
C PHE A 108 12.03 27.84 11.02
N ARG A 109 11.80 28.59 9.93
CA ARG A 109 12.30 28.29 8.59
C ARG A 109 12.98 29.53 8.02
N GLY A 110 14.31 29.51 7.90
CA GLY A 110 15.10 30.73 7.85
C GLY A 110 14.76 31.64 9.05
N ASN A 111 14.55 32.93 8.81
CA ASN A 111 14.15 33.90 9.83
C ASN A 111 12.63 33.92 10.16
N MET A 112 11.81 33.11 9.48
CA MET A 112 10.37 33.06 9.70
C MET A 112 10.01 32.07 10.81
N LEU A 113 9.28 32.52 11.83
CA LEU A 113 8.67 31.64 12.83
C LEU A 113 7.47 30.92 12.20
N ILE A 114 7.48 29.59 12.23
CA ILE A 114 6.43 28.71 11.69
C ILE A 114 5.45 28.32 12.80
N ARG A 115 5.97 27.88 13.96
CA ARG A 115 5.15 27.42 15.08
C ARG A 115 5.83 27.65 16.42
N GLU A 116 5.03 27.97 17.43
CA GLU A 116 5.42 27.87 18.84
C GLU A 116 4.82 26.57 19.40
N PHE A 117 5.63 25.78 20.10
CA PHE A 117 5.20 24.57 20.79
C PHE A 117 5.42 24.75 22.29
N PRO A 118 4.41 24.50 23.15
CA PRO A 118 4.64 24.46 24.58
C PRO A 118 5.39 23.16 24.94
N THR A 119 6.24 23.20 25.96
CA THR A 119 7.16 22.09 26.30
C THR A 119 6.46 20.81 26.77
N ASP A 120 5.21 20.90 27.20
CA ASP A 120 4.35 19.77 27.58
C ASP A 120 3.73 19.04 26.37
N ALA A 121 3.64 19.68 25.20
CA ALA A 121 3.29 19.03 23.92
C ALA A 121 4.50 18.38 23.22
N LEU A 122 5.69 18.51 23.79
CA LEU A 122 6.97 17.98 23.31
C LEU A 122 7.63 17.10 24.37
N PHE A 123 6.85 16.15 24.89
CA PHE A 123 7.15 15.37 26.09
C PHE A 123 8.12 14.20 25.87
N ASP A 124 8.33 13.78 24.61
CA ASP A 124 9.25 12.72 24.20
C ASP A 124 9.75 12.92 22.76
N VAL A 125 10.66 12.06 22.30
CA VAL A 125 11.17 12.09 20.91
C VAL A 125 10.06 11.95 19.86
N ASN A 126 9.01 11.16 20.12
CA ASN A 126 7.94 10.95 19.13
C ASN A 126 7.07 12.18 18.96
N SER A 127 6.64 12.79 20.07
CA SER A 127 5.88 14.04 20.07
C SER A 127 6.68 15.21 19.51
N ILE A 128 8.00 15.26 19.73
CA ILE A 128 8.87 16.25 19.09
C ILE A 128 8.91 16.06 17.57
N VAL A 129 9.31 14.87 17.08
CA VAL A 129 9.44 14.63 15.63
C VAL A 129 8.10 14.81 14.92
N ALA A 130 7.01 14.25 15.46
CA ALA A 130 5.71 14.30 14.82
C ALA A 130 5.12 15.73 14.77
N ASN A 131 5.15 16.48 15.87
CA ASN A 131 4.60 17.84 15.87
C ASN A 131 5.43 18.81 15.01
N VAL A 132 6.76 18.63 14.96
CA VAL A 132 7.64 19.43 14.09
C VAL A 132 7.40 19.12 12.62
N LEU A 133 7.34 17.84 12.23
CA LEU A 133 7.04 17.44 10.85
C LEU A 133 5.64 17.91 10.43
N PHE A 134 4.62 17.70 11.25
CA PHE A 134 3.25 18.15 10.98
C PHE A 134 3.16 19.67 10.72
N ALA A 135 3.91 20.48 11.47
CA ALA A 135 3.96 21.93 11.26
C ALA A 135 4.74 22.35 10.00
N LEU A 136 5.67 21.53 9.51
CA LEU A 136 6.41 21.78 8.26
C LEU A 136 5.65 21.28 7.02
N LEU A 137 4.89 20.18 7.16
CA LEU A 137 4.17 19.46 6.12
C LEU A 137 2.70 19.93 5.96
N PHE A 138 2.41 21.20 6.27
CA PHE A 138 1.03 21.74 6.28
C PHE A 138 0.36 21.78 4.89
N ASN A 139 1.12 21.63 3.80
CA ASN A 139 0.55 21.47 2.46
C ASN A 139 0.22 20.00 2.17
N GLU A 140 1.14 19.12 2.54
CA GLU A 140 1.21 17.69 2.25
C GLU A 140 0.27 16.88 3.16
N VAL A 141 0.02 17.36 4.38
CA VAL A 141 -0.92 16.82 5.37
C VAL A 141 -2.05 17.83 5.62
N LYS A 142 -3.30 17.38 5.54
CA LYS A 142 -4.47 18.10 6.06
C LYS A 142 -4.95 17.46 7.35
N TYR A 143 -5.54 18.27 8.22
CA TYR A 143 -6.20 17.81 9.43
C TYR A 143 -7.71 18.04 9.30
N VAL A 144 -8.53 17.07 9.70
CA VAL A 144 -9.99 17.12 9.59
C VAL A 144 -10.67 16.77 10.91
N GLU A 145 -11.70 17.54 11.26
CA GLU A 145 -12.53 17.33 12.46
C GLU A 145 -13.94 16.86 12.08
N THR A 146 -14.39 17.11 10.84
CA THR A 146 -15.73 16.73 10.38
C THR A 146 -15.73 15.84 9.14
N LEU A 147 -16.82 15.07 8.98
CA LEU A 147 -17.08 14.27 7.78
C LEU A 147 -17.18 15.15 6.52
N ALA A 148 -17.70 16.37 6.66
CA ALA A 148 -17.79 17.32 5.54
C ALA A 148 -16.41 17.76 5.05
N ASP A 149 -15.44 17.98 5.95
CA ASP A 149 -14.07 18.33 5.57
C ASP A 149 -13.39 17.16 4.84
N LEU A 150 -13.56 15.93 5.35
CA LEU A 150 -13.05 14.71 4.72
C LEU A 150 -13.66 14.52 3.32
N GLN A 151 -14.98 14.63 3.18
CA GLN A 151 -15.68 14.53 1.90
C GLN A 151 -15.28 15.64 0.91
N ASN A 152 -15.07 16.87 1.39
CA ASN A 152 -14.61 17.99 0.55
C ASN A 152 -13.20 17.75 0.00
N ILE A 153 -12.28 17.22 0.81
CA ILE A 153 -10.94 16.84 0.37
C ILE A 153 -11.02 15.64 -0.60
N GLU A 154 -11.74 14.59 -0.23
CA GLU A 154 -11.93 13.39 -1.04
C GLU A 154 -12.46 13.75 -2.44
N ASN A 155 -13.51 14.59 -2.52
CA ASN A 155 -14.07 15.08 -3.78
C ASN A 155 -13.13 15.97 -4.59
N ALA A 156 -12.23 16.73 -3.97
CA ALA A 156 -11.26 17.57 -4.67
C ALA A 156 -10.12 16.76 -5.35
N LEU A 157 -9.90 15.51 -4.90
CA LEU A 157 -8.84 14.60 -5.35
C LEU A 157 -9.32 13.55 -6.36
N LYS A 158 -10.65 13.33 -6.48
CA LYS A 158 -11.24 12.41 -7.45
C LYS A 158 -10.78 12.67 -8.89
N GLY A 159 -10.44 11.59 -9.61
CA GLY A 159 -9.89 11.64 -10.97
C GLY A 159 -8.51 12.31 -11.09
N ARG A 160 -7.84 12.65 -9.98
CA ARG A 160 -6.56 13.40 -9.97
C ARG A 160 -5.45 12.67 -9.23
N SER A 161 -5.69 12.26 -7.99
CA SER A 161 -4.67 11.72 -7.09
C SER A 161 -5.30 10.88 -5.98
N ASN A 162 -4.54 9.92 -5.44
CA ASN A 162 -4.98 9.13 -4.29
C ASN A 162 -4.75 9.88 -2.96
N MET A 163 -5.46 9.44 -1.93
CA MET A 163 -5.43 10.02 -0.59
C MET A 163 -5.00 8.96 0.43
N VAL A 164 -4.23 9.36 1.43
CA VAL A 164 -3.90 8.53 2.60
C VAL A 164 -4.63 9.10 3.80
N PHE A 165 -5.66 8.40 4.28
CA PHE A 165 -6.45 8.81 5.44
C PHE A 165 -5.99 8.07 6.69
N ALA A 166 -5.57 8.81 7.72
CA ALA A 166 -5.03 8.27 8.96
C ALA A 166 -5.81 8.78 10.18
N TYR A 167 -6.20 7.85 11.04
CA TYR A 167 -6.70 8.12 12.39
C TYR A 167 -5.59 7.79 13.41
N VAL A 168 -5.33 8.72 14.32
CA VAL A 168 -4.46 8.48 15.49
C VAL A 168 -5.22 8.88 16.77
N PRO A 169 -5.18 8.09 17.86
CA PRO A 169 -5.95 8.42 19.08
C PRO A 169 -5.53 9.73 19.76
N ALA A 170 -4.30 10.18 19.55
CA ALA A 170 -3.78 11.44 20.06
C ALA A 170 -2.64 11.95 19.16
N THR A 171 -2.38 13.27 19.20
CA THR A 171 -1.21 13.86 18.55
C THR A 171 0.05 13.60 19.36
N GLY A 172 1.12 13.21 18.68
CA GLY A 172 2.46 13.03 19.25
C GLY A 172 2.79 11.60 19.69
N THR A 173 1.92 10.62 19.45
CA THR A 173 2.24 9.20 19.64
C THR A 173 3.24 8.69 18.59
N ALA A 174 3.73 7.46 18.76
CA ALA A 174 4.60 6.79 17.78
C ALA A 174 3.89 6.59 16.42
N GLU A 175 2.57 6.38 16.42
CA GLU A 175 1.76 6.25 15.19
C GLU A 175 1.59 7.61 14.51
N HIS A 176 1.37 8.70 15.27
CA HIS A 176 1.37 10.06 14.72
C HIS A 176 2.72 10.38 14.06
N ARG A 177 3.83 10.02 14.71
CA ARG A 177 5.18 10.12 14.12
C ARG A 177 5.27 9.33 12.82
N ALA A 178 4.93 8.03 12.84
CA ALA A 178 5.04 7.16 11.66
C ALA A 178 4.25 7.68 10.45
N VAL A 179 3.06 8.26 10.66
CA VAL A 179 2.28 8.89 9.58
C VAL A 179 2.95 10.16 9.07
N MET A 180 3.56 10.99 9.93
CA MET A 180 4.28 12.21 9.51
C MET A 180 5.59 11.88 8.76
N GLU A 181 6.33 10.86 9.19
CA GLU A 181 7.54 10.39 8.50
C GLU A 181 7.20 9.79 7.12
N ALA A 182 6.10 9.05 7.00
CA ALA A 182 5.58 8.60 5.70
C ALA A 182 5.08 9.78 4.84
N ALA A 183 4.43 10.79 5.43
CA ALA A 183 3.99 11.98 4.71
C ALA A 183 5.15 12.83 4.16
N PHE A 184 6.30 12.87 4.87
CA PHE A 184 7.51 13.51 4.36
C PHE A 184 8.01 12.88 3.04
N VAL A 185 7.86 11.56 2.89
CA VAL A 185 8.31 10.82 1.70
C VAL A 185 7.27 10.78 0.58
N TYR A 186 6.00 10.57 0.91
CA TYR A 186 4.92 10.33 -0.08
C TYR A 186 3.95 11.50 -0.28
N GLY A 187 4.03 12.56 0.53
CA GLY A 187 3.10 13.72 0.49
C GLY A 187 3.13 14.54 -0.80
N THR A 188 4.10 14.29 -1.68
CA THR A 188 4.18 14.84 -3.04
C THR A 188 3.44 14.01 -4.09
N ILE A 189 3.06 12.77 -3.75
CA ILE A 189 2.42 11.78 -4.63
C ILE A 189 0.96 11.52 -4.19
N HIS A 190 0.69 11.59 -2.89
CA HIS A 190 -0.62 11.37 -2.29
C HIS A 190 -0.94 12.48 -1.29
N GLN A 191 -2.18 12.96 -1.24
CA GLN A 191 -2.61 13.88 -0.19
C GLN A 191 -2.77 13.09 1.11
N PHE A 192 -2.02 13.45 2.16
CA PHE A 192 -2.25 12.89 3.49
C PHE A 192 -3.37 13.66 4.19
N VAL A 193 -4.24 12.95 4.89
CA VAL A 193 -5.31 13.49 5.73
C VAL A 193 -5.26 12.79 7.09
N LEU A 194 -5.16 13.56 8.16
CA LEU A 194 -5.03 13.12 9.55
C LEU A 194 -6.26 13.53 10.36
N THR A 195 -6.66 12.70 11.33
CA THR A 195 -7.67 13.07 12.33
C THR A 195 -7.45 12.37 13.67
N THR A 196 -7.92 12.99 14.76
CA THR A 196 -8.15 12.32 16.05
C THR A 196 -9.62 11.96 16.29
N GLU A 197 -10.51 12.27 15.35
CA GLU A 197 -11.95 12.10 15.52
C GLU A 197 -12.38 10.69 15.12
N ALA A 198 -12.48 9.82 16.14
CA ALA A 198 -12.87 8.41 15.98
C ALA A 198 -14.28 8.22 15.39
N THR A 199 -15.10 9.26 15.36
CA THR A 199 -16.40 9.29 14.66
C THR A 199 -16.23 9.12 13.14
N LEU A 200 -15.15 9.65 12.56
CA LEU A 200 -14.88 9.59 11.11
C LEU A 200 -14.44 8.19 10.63
N LEU A 201 -14.23 7.24 11.56
CA LEU A 201 -14.01 5.83 11.24
C LEU A 201 -15.30 5.05 10.99
N LYS A 202 -16.47 5.54 11.41
CA LYS A 202 -17.70 4.75 11.38
C LYS A 202 -18.19 4.47 9.95
N ASP A 203 -17.94 5.41 9.05
CA ASP A 203 -18.23 5.29 7.62
C ASP A 203 -17.15 4.49 6.84
N THR A 204 -16.34 3.68 7.52
CA THR A 204 -15.33 2.80 6.89
C THR A 204 -15.62 1.30 7.03
N GLY A 205 -16.83 0.91 7.44
CA GLY A 205 -17.37 -0.46 7.26
C GLY A 205 -16.78 -1.57 8.14
N ASN A 206 -16.06 -1.26 9.22
CA ASN A 206 -15.51 -2.27 10.14
C ASN A 206 -15.97 -2.02 11.59
N ASP A 207 -17.18 -2.51 11.87
CA ASP A 207 -17.97 -2.22 13.08
C ASP A 207 -17.54 -2.99 14.35
N LYS A 208 -16.46 -3.77 14.27
CA LYS A 208 -15.95 -4.62 15.39
C LYS A 208 -14.47 -4.41 15.72
N SER A 209 -13.84 -3.35 15.21
CA SER A 209 -12.45 -3.01 15.50
C SER A 209 -12.34 -2.06 16.70
N ASP A 210 -11.40 -2.33 17.62
CA ASP A 210 -11.14 -1.51 18.82
C ASP A 210 -10.88 -0.04 18.44
N VAL A 211 -11.67 0.87 19.01
CA VAL A 211 -11.65 2.30 18.71
C VAL A 211 -10.40 2.99 19.25
N SER A 212 -9.69 2.37 20.20
CA SER A 212 -8.40 2.84 20.72
C SER A 212 -7.22 2.62 19.77
N SER A 213 -7.39 1.83 18.69
CA SER A 213 -6.33 1.55 17.73
C SER A 213 -6.20 2.63 16.65
N ALA A 214 -4.98 3.12 16.42
CA ALA A 214 -4.67 3.96 15.26
C ALA A 214 -4.86 3.17 13.95
N ARG A 215 -5.30 3.84 12.87
CA ARG A 215 -5.63 3.19 11.58
C ARG A 215 -5.17 4.03 10.41
N LEU A 216 -4.83 3.36 9.31
CA LEU A 216 -4.47 4.00 8.04
C LEU A 216 -5.24 3.32 6.89
N PHE A 217 -5.78 4.13 6.00
CA PHE A 217 -6.50 3.72 4.80
C PHE A 217 -5.89 4.39 3.58
N PHE A 218 -5.69 3.63 2.51
CA PHE A 218 -5.43 4.18 1.19
C PHE A 218 -6.76 4.34 0.45
N CYS A 219 -7.04 5.54 -0.08
CA CYS A 219 -8.28 5.85 -0.78
C CYS A 219 -7.99 6.07 -2.27
N HIS A 220 -8.56 5.23 -3.11
CA HIS A 220 -8.28 5.09 -4.55
C HIS A 220 -8.93 6.18 -5.42
N CYS A 221 -8.92 7.43 -4.95
CA CYS A 221 -9.62 8.55 -5.58
C CYS A 221 -9.16 8.87 -7.01
N GLN A 222 -7.92 8.55 -7.39
CA GLN A 222 -7.43 8.78 -8.75
C GLN A 222 -8.22 8.00 -9.81
N ARG A 223 -8.79 6.84 -9.44
CA ARG A 223 -9.63 6.01 -10.32
C ARG A 223 -11.14 6.25 -10.14
N ALA A 224 -11.55 7.08 -9.18
CA ALA A 224 -12.95 7.37 -8.90
C ALA A 224 -13.47 8.52 -9.77
N THR A 225 -14.56 8.26 -10.51
CA THR A 225 -15.24 9.23 -11.38
C THR A 225 -16.51 9.83 -10.78
N ASP A 226 -17.23 9.07 -9.94
CA ASP A 226 -18.45 9.57 -9.29
C ASP A 226 -18.13 10.50 -8.11
N LEU A 227 -18.73 11.69 -8.14
CA LEU A 227 -18.61 12.68 -7.07
C LEU A 227 -19.54 12.39 -5.87
N GLY A 228 -20.58 11.57 -6.04
CA GLY A 228 -21.54 11.23 -4.98
C GLY A 228 -21.03 10.20 -3.95
N GLN A 229 -20.31 9.17 -4.39
CA GLN A 229 -19.86 8.07 -3.53
C GLN A 229 -18.46 8.29 -2.92
N PRO A 230 -18.12 7.74 -1.74
CA PRO A 230 -16.75 7.78 -1.21
C PRO A 230 -15.78 7.01 -2.13
N CYS A 231 -14.49 7.34 -2.10
CA CYS A 231 -13.49 6.57 -2.84
C CYS A 231 -13.34 5.17 -2.24
N ARG A 232 -13.10 4.13 -3.06
CA ARG A 232 -12.76 2.78 -2.53
C ARG A 232 -11.58 2.90 -1.57
N ARG A 233 -11.73 2.37 -0.34
CA ARG A 233 -10.72 2.44 0.72
C ARG A 233 -10.13 1.06 0.97
N THR A 234 -8.81 0.97 1.06
CA THR A 234 -8.08 -0.24 1.47
C THR A 234 -7.46 0.02 2.83
N ALA A 235 -7.85 -0.73 3.85
CA ALA A 235 -7.29 -0.61 5.20
C ALA A 235 -5.89 -1.26 5.28
N MET A 236 -4.98 -0.64 6.01
CA MET A 236 -3.72 -1.27 6.39
C MET A 236 -3.97 -2.19 7.60
N GLY A 237 -3.93 -3.51 7.39
CA GLY A 237 -4.14 -4.51 8.47
C GLY A 237 -2.98 -4.68 9.45
N GLN A 238 -1.86 -3.99 9.24
CA GLN A 238 -0.68 -4.03 10.12
C GLN A 238 -0.63 -2.80 11.05
N THR A 239 0.11 -2.89 12.15
CA THR A 239 0.31 -1.77 13.08
C THR A 239 0.98 -0.57 12.40
N LEU A 240 0.65 0.65 12.83
CA LEU A 240 1.15 1.90 12.25
C LEU A 240 2.61 2.19 12.66
N THR A 241 3.53 1.41 12.10
CA THR A 241 4.98 1.68 12.14
C THR A 241 5.41 2.28 10.80
N MET A 242 6.48 3.07 10.81
CA MET A 242 7.04 3.70 9.60
C MET A 242 7.31 2.66 8.50
N LEU A 243 7.95 1.53 8.84
CA LEU A 243 8.21 0.41 7.91
C LEU A 243 6.92 -0.20 7.32
N ASN A 244 5.90 -0.44 8.15
CA ASN A 244 4.63 -1.02 7.67
C ASN A 244 3.89 -0.07 6.74
N ILE A 245 3.88 1.24 7.04
CA ILE A 245 3.27 2.26 6.17
C ILE A 245 4.05 2.35 4.84
N HIS A 246 5.38 2.34 4.86
CA HIS A 246 6.20 2.28 3.64
C HIS A 246 5.91 1.03 2.80
N ARG A 247 5.77 -0.15 3.42
CA ARG A 247 5.40 -1.40 2.73
C ARG A 247 4.00 -1.31 2.12
N HIS A 248 3.01 -0.85 2.89
CA HIS A 248 1.63 -0.71 2.43
C HIS A 248 1.50 0.28 1.27
N LEU A 249 2.08 1.49 1.38
CA LEU A 249 2.03 2.48 0.31
C LEU A 249 2.77 2.03 -0.96
N LYS A 250 3.88 1.30 -0.83
CA LYS A 250 4.58 0.68 -1.97
C LYS A 250 3.74 -0.39 -2.67
N LEU A 251 2.87 -1.11 -1.94
CA LEU A 251 1.90 -2.06 -2.51
C LEU A 251 0.71 -1.35 -3.18
N MET A 252 0.14 -0.31 -2.55
CA MET A 252 -0.96 0.46 -3.13
C MET A 252 -0.56 1.24 -4.40
N GLY A 253 0.74 1.55 -4.54
CA GLY A 253 1.32 2.13 -5.75
C GLY A 253 1.71 1.13 -6.85
N ALA A 254 1.50 -0.17 -6.67
CA ALA A 254 1.78 -1.19 -7.68
C ALA A 254 0.71 -1.23 -8.79
N PRO A 255 1.01 -1.80 -9.97
CA PRO A 255 -0.02 -2.16 -10.95
C PRO A 255 -1.05 -3.10 -10.32
N LEU A 256 -2.34 -2.88 -10.62
CA LEU A 256 -3.44 -3.72 -10.12
C LEU A 256 -3.33 -5.14 -10.71
N VAL A 257 -3.22 -5.20 -12.03
CA VAL A 257 -2.88 -6.42 -12.79
C VAL A 257 -1.60 -6.13 -13.55
N THR A 258 -0.70 -7.12 -13.61
CA THR A 258 0.52 -7.07 -14.43
C THR A 258 0.37 -7.99 -15.63
N GLU A 259 0.37 -7.46 -16.86
CA GLU A 259 0.44 -8.30 -18.06
C GLU A 259 1.82 -8.95 -18.17
N VAL A 260 1.85 -10.27 -18.41
CA VAL A 260 3.07 -11.08 -18.44
C VAL A 260 3.19 -11.82 -19.76
N ALA A 261 4.35 -11.64 -20.41
CA ALA A 261 4.74 -12.29 -21.65
C ALA A 261 6.04 -13.12 -21.50
N GLU A 262 6.31 -13.60 -20.28
CA GLU A 262 7.48 -14.39 -19.92
C GLU A 262 7.08 -15.55 -19.01
N ASP A 263 7.96 -16.55 -18.91
CA ASP A 263 7.87 -17.69 -17.99
C ASP A 263 7.61 -17.24 -16.53
N PRO A 264 6.55 -17.73 -15.86
CA PRO A 264 6.24 -17.44 -14.46
C PRO A 264 7.40 -17.59 -13.47
N GLU A 265 8.35 -18.51 -13.69
CA GLU A 265 9.55 -18.64 -12.84
C GLU A 265 10.43 -17.37 -12.88
N LYS A 266 10.51 -16.72 -14.04
CA LYS A 266 11.37 -15.54 -14.28
C LYS A 266 10.73 -14.24 -13.80
N VAL A 267 9.41 -14.22 -13.65
CA VAL A 267 8.65 -13.03 -13.21
C VAL A 267 9.00 -12.64 -11.78
N SER A 268 9.43 -11.39 -11.60
CA SER A 268 9.64 -10.74 -10.30
C SER A 268 8.81 -9.46 -10.22
N THR A 269 7.98 -9.33 -9.19
CA THR A 269 7.12 -8.16 -8.97
C THR A 269 7.36 -7.54 -7.60
N VAL A 270 6.85 -6.32 -7.40
CA VAL A 270 6.89 -5.63 -6.10
C VAL A 270 6.26 -6.48 -4.97
N HIS A 271 5.28 -7.33 -5.29
CA HIS A 271 4.62 -8.21 -4.33
C HIS A 271 5.58 -9.29 -3.81
N LEU A 272 6.23 -10.04 -4.72
CA LEU A 272 7.23 -11.06 -4.37
C LEU A 272 8.43 -10.44 -3.61
N GLN A 273 8.92 -9.29 -4.08
CA GLN A 273 9.99 -8.52 -3.41
C GLN A 273 9.62 -7.99 -2.02
N LEU A 274 8.33 -8.00 -1.66
CA LEU A 274 7.81 -7.63 -0.35
C LEU A 274 7.23 -8.83 0.41
N GLY A 275 7.58 -10.06 0.02
CA GLY A 275 7.17 -11.28 0.71
C GLY A 275 5.67 -11.54 0.66
N LEU A 276 5.04 -11.29 -0.50
CA LEU A 276 3.65 -11.64 -0.82
C LEU A 276 3.62 -12.53 -2.07
N PRO A 277 2.68 -13.47 -2.19
CA PRO A 277 2.57 -14.32 -3.38
C PRO A 277 2.09 -13.54 -4.62
N LEU A 278 2.22 -14.19 -5.76
CA LEU A 278 1.76 -13.72 -7.07
C LEU A 278 0.84 -14.76 -7.70
N VAL A 279 -0.40 -14.36 -7.96
CA VAL A 279 -1.39 -15.16 -8.69
C VAL A 279 -1.30 -14.83 -10.18
N PHE A 280 -1.26 -15.85 -11.03
CA PHE A 280 -1.35 -15.73 -12.49
C PHE A 280 -2.70 -16.26 -12.95
N ILE A 281 -3.45 -15.45 -13.71
CA ILE A 281 -4.70 -15.86 -14.38
C ILE A 281 -4.40 -16.07 -15.86
N PHE A 282 -4.80 -17.23 -16.40
CA PHE A 282 -4.35 -17.70 -17.71
C PHE A 282 -5.28 -17.25 -18.85
N SER A 283 -4.82 -16.25 -19.61
CA SER A 283 -5.58 -15.59 -20.66
C SER A 283 -5.29 -16.13 -22.05
N GLN A 284 -6.32 -16.17 -22.89
CA GLN A 284 -6.21 -16.49 -24.32
C GLN A 284 -6.57 -15.26 -25.16
N LYS A 285 -6.04 -15.16 -26.37
CA LYS A 285 -6.20 -13.99 -27.23
C LYS A 285 -7.67 -13.69 -27.59
N GLU A 286 -8.46 -14.75 -27.71
CA GLU A 286 -9.89 -14.72 -28.03
C GLU A 286 -10.74 -14.29 -26.83
N THR A 287 -10.25 -14.47 -25.60
CA THR A 287 -10.96 -14.21 -24.34
C THR A 287 -10.42 -13.05 -23.51
N TYR A 288 -9.26 -12.50 -23.88
CA TYR A 288 -8.48 -11.50 -23.14
C TYR A 288 -9.28 -10.39 -22.43
N GLU A 289 -10.30 -9.82 -23.08
CA GLU A 289 -11.13 -8.75 -22.50
C GLU A 289 -12.01 -9.21 -21.32
N ALA A 290 -12.33 -10.50 -21.23
CA ALA A 290 -13.02 -11.09 -20.09
C ALA A 290 -12.01 -11.53 -19.02
N ASP A 291 -10.96 -12.25 -19.41
CA ASP A 291 -9.91 -12.73 -18.49
C ASP A 291 -9.29 -11.57 -17.69
N ARG A 292 -9.03 -10.44 -18.38
CA ARG A 292 -8.52 -9.21 -17.76
C ARG A 292 -9.46 -8.64 -16.70
N ARG A 293 -10.78 -8.68 -16.91
CA ARG A 293 -11.76 -8.19 -15.94
C ARG A 293 -11.84 -9.08 -14.71
N THR A 294 -11.72 -10.40 -14.88
CA THR A 294 -11.63 -11.31 -13.74
C THR A 294 -10.32 -11.09 -12.98
N ALA A 295 -9.20 -10.89 -13.67
CA ALA A 295 -7.94 -10.51 -13.02
C ALA A 295 -8.02 -9.16 -12.28
N GLU A 296 -8.69 -8.15 -12.84
CA GLU A 296 -8.95 -6.87 -12.16
C GLU A 296 -9.85 -7.04 -10.93
N PHE A 297 -10.86 -7.91 -10.99
CA PHE A 297 -11.73 -8.23 -9.85
C PHE A 297 -10.95 -8.91 -8.72
N VAL A 298 -10.26 -10.02 -9.01
CA VAL A 298 -9.43 -10.76 -8.03
C VAL A 298 -8.37 -9.84 -7.43
N ALA A 299 -7.69 -9.03 -8.26
CA ALA A 299 -6.69 -8.06 -7.80
C ALA A 299 -7.26 -6.99 -6.86
N TRP A 300 -8.51 -6.59 -7.05
CA TRP A 300 -9.18 -5.63 -6.16
C TRP A 300 -9.50 -6.21 -4.78
N GLN A 301 -9.76 -7.52 -4.68
CA GLN A 301 -9.99 -8.20 -3.39
C GLN A 301 -8.66 -8.54 -2.68
N LEU A 302 -7.68 -9.04 -3.44
CA LEU A 302 -6.34 -9.39 -2.95
C LEU A 302 -5.39 -8.20 -2.78
N LEU A 303 -5.88 -6.96 -2.91
CA LEU A 303 -5.04 -5.77 -2.97
C LEU A 303 -4.22 -5.55 -1.69
N GLY A 304 -2.91 -5.76 -1.78
CA GLY A 304 -1.97 -5.70 -0.65
C GLY A 304 -1.83 -7.01 0.15
N LYS A 305 -2.55 -8.08 -0.26
CA LYS A 305 -2.38 -9.46 0.21
C LYS A 305 -1.55 -10.30 -0.78
N ALA A 306 -1.79 -10.12 -2.08
CA ALA A 306 -1.01 -10.71 -3.17
C ALA A 306 -0.85 -9.73 -4.35
N GLY A 307 0.00 -10.09 -5.30
CA GLY A 307 -0.04 -9.52 -6.64
C GLY A 307 -0.90 -10.39 -7.58
N VAL A 308 -1.45 -9.78 -8.63
CA VAL A 308 -2.12 -10.50 -9.71
C VAL A 308 -1.46 -10.18 -11.06
N ALA A 309 -1.28 -11.20 -11.88
CA ALA A 309 -0.75 -11.13 -13.22
C ALA A 309 -1.70 -11.79 -14.23
N LEU A 310 -1.77 -11.23 -15.44
CA LEU A 310 -2.46 -11.81 -16.57
C LEU A 310 -1.42 -12.45 -17.50
N LEU A 311 -1.46 -13.77 -17.62
CA LEU A 311 -0.45 -14.56 -18.35
C LEU A 311 -1.04 -15.07 -19.67
N SER A 312 -0.38 -14.80 -20.80
CA SER A 312 -0.82 -15.37 -22.08
C SER A 312 -0.49 -16.88 -22.15
N ARG A 313 -1.49 -17.69 -22.52
CA ARG A 313 -1.30 -19.12 -22.81
C ARG A 313 -0.46 -19.38 -24.07
N ASP A 314 -0.13 -18.37 -24.88
CA ASP A 314 0.74 -18.54 -26.06
C ASP A 314 2.23 -18.78 -25.71
N LEU A 315 2.61 -18.69 -24.41
CA LEU A 315 4.01 -18.48 -23.98
C LEU A 315 4.52 -19.44 -22.88
N VAL A 316 3.73 -20.44 -22.50
CA VAL A 316 4.11 -21.50 -21.52
C VAL A 316 4.00 -22.87 -22.21
N ASP A 317 4.58 -23.93 -21.64
CA ASP A 317 4.50 -25.28 -22.24
C ASP A 317 3.06 -25.83 -22.21
N LEU A 318 2.63 -26.36 -23.35
CA LEU A 318 1.24 -26.71 -23.67
C LEU A 318 0.64 -27.74 -22.71
N ASN A 319 1.45 -28.66 -22.19
CA ASN A 319 0.96 -29.75 -21.35
C ASN A 319 0.46 -29.26 -19.97
N VAL A 320 1.00 -28.17 -19.44
CA VAL A 320 0.57 -27.57 -18.16
C VAL A 320 -0.62 -26.63 -18.37
N LEU A 321 -0.59 -25.87 -19.48
CA LEU A 321 -1.63 -24.90 -19.86
C LEU A 321 -3.01 -25.48 -20.19
N LEU A 322 -3.08 -26.75 -20.57
CA LEU A 322 -4.30 -27.41 -21.06
C LEU A 322 -5.24 -27.90 -19.95
N ARG A 323 -4.87 -27.74 -18.66
CA ARG A 323 -5.70 -28.13 -17.52
C ARG A 323 -5.95 -26.97 -16.56
N SER A 324 -4.90 -26.27 -16.17
CA SER A 324 -4.99 -25.17 -15.20
C SER A 324 -5.54 -23.87 -15.80
N ASN A 325 -6.27 -23.10 -14.99
CA ASN A 325 -6.72 -21.74 -15.29
C ASN A 325 -6.01 -20.68 -14.41
N VAL A 326 -5.40 -21.10 -13.30
CA VAL A 326 -4.65 -20.27 -12.36
C VAL A 326 -3.28 -20.90 -12.07
N ALA A 327 -2.28 -20.08 -11.77
CA ALA A 327 -1.06 -20.52 -11.10
C ALA A 327 -0.68 -19.61 -9.92
N LEU A 328 -0.12 -20.19 -8.86
CA LEU A 328 0.32 -19.50 -7.65
C LEU A 328 1.84 -19.63 -7.49
N LYS A 329 2.52 -18.48 -7.40
CA LYS A 329 3.94 -18.39 -7.05
C LYS A 329 4.09 -17.75 -5.68
N THR A 330 4.68 -18.47 -4.74
CA THR A 330 4.98 -17.96 -3.40
C THR A 330 6.33 -17.21 -3.41
N PRO A 331 6.65 -16.38 -2.40
CA PRO A 331 7.90 -15.60 -2.37
C PRO A 331 9.14 -16.40 -1.93
N GLU A 332 9.00 -17.64 -1.49
CA GLU A 332 10.10 -18.48 -1.00
C GLU A 332 10.94 -19.08 -2.15
N GLU A 333 12.27 -18.91 -2.09
CA GLU A 333 13.18 -19.45 -3.11
C GLU A 333 13.20 -20.98 -3.09
N GLY A 334 13.00 -21.60 -4.27
CA GLY A 334 13.02 -23.05 -4.45
C GLY A 334 11.67 -23.76 -4.29
N VAL A 335 10.61 -23.06 -3.90
CA VAL A 335 9.24 -23.60 -3.95
C VAL A 335 8.75 -23.58 -5.41
N PRO A 336 8.27 -24.72 -5.97
CA PRO A 336 7.75 -24.75 -7.33
C PRO A 336 6.43 -23.97 -7.44
N ILE A 337 6.16 -23.43 -8.64
CA ILE A 337 4.90 -22.75 -8.93
C ILE A 337 3.78 -23.79 -8.97
N LYS A 338 2.70 -23.56 -8.20
CA LYS A 338 1.52 -24.43 -8.20
C LYS A 338 0.60 -24.06 -9.35
N TYR A 339 0.13 -25.06 -10.09
CA TYR A 339 -0.75 -24.88 -11.25
C TYR A 339 -2.10 -25.54 -10.93
N LEU A 340 -3.19 -24.75 -10.93
CA LEU A 340 -4.45 -25.14 -10.32
C LEU A 340 -5.64 -24.99 -11.29
N VAL A 341 -6.68 -25.76 -11.04
CA VAL A 341 -8.00 -25.63 -11.67
C VAL A 341 -8.95 -25.17 -10.56
N LEU A 342 -9.53 -23.98 -10.71
CA LEU A 342 -10.42 -23.37 -9.70
C LEU A 342 -11.74 -22.97 -10.36
N GLU A 343 -12.89 -23.33 -9.79
CA GLU A 343 -14.21 -23.18 -10.40
C GLU A 343 -14.83 -21.78 -10.20
N ASP A 344 -14.46 -21.07 -9.13
CA ASP A 344 -14.84 -19.69 -8.82
C ASP A 344 -13.64 -18.76 -8.53
N THR A 345 -13.91 -17.48 -8.27
CA THR A 345 -12.88 -16.47 -7.94
C THR A 345 -12.55 -16.38 -6.46
N ASP A 346 -13.37 -16.96 -5.61
CA ASP A 346 -13.34 -16.85 -4.16
C ASP A 346 -12.49 -18.01 -3.57
N GLU A 347 -12.38 -19.13 -4.27
CA GLU A 347 -11.26 -20.10 -4.19
C GLU A 347 -9.90 -19.41 -4.36
N VAL A 348 -9.74 -18.57 -5.39
CA VAL A 348 -8.48 -17.83 -5.65
C VAL A 348 -8.16 -16.88 -4.48
N ILE A 349 -9.19 -16.35 -3.83
CA ILE A 349 -9.06 -15.44 -2.69
C ILE A 349 -8.72 -16.23 -1.41
N THR A 350 -9.48 -17.29 -1.10
CA THR A 350 -9.25 -18.13 0.09
C THR A 350 -7.89 -18.83 0.04
N LEU A 351 -7.43 -19.31 -1.12
CA LEU A 351 -6.09 -19.87 -1.32
C LEU A 351 -4.94 -18.92 -0.92
N VAL A 352 -5.16 -17.60 -1.03
CA VAL A 352 -4.17 -16.57 -0.68
C VAL A 352 -4.29 -16.12 0.78
N GLU A 353 -5.48 -16.23 1.37
CA GLU A 353 -5.76 -15.79 2.75
C GLU A 353 -5.53 -16.91 3.77
N ASP A 354 -6.01 -18.13 3.50
CA ASP A 354 -5.75 -19.32 4.29
C ASP A 354 -4.50 -20.05 3.80
N LYS A 355 -3.34 -19.63 4.36
CA LYS A 355 -2.03 -20.26 4.09
C LYS A 355 -2.03 -21.78 4.26
N ASN A 356 -2.89 -22.33 5.11
CA ASN A 356 -2.94 -23.77 5.38
C ASN A 356 -3.44 -24.57 4.17
N LYS A 357 -4.35 -24.03 3.33
CA LYS A 357 -4.79 -24.71 2.10
C LYS A 357 -3.63 -24.92 1.11
N VAL A 358 -2.60 -24.08 1.16
CA VAL A 358 -1.39 -24.25 0.33
C VAL A 358 -0.60 -25.50 0.75
N GLU A 359 -0.73 -25.98 1.98
CA GLU A 359 -0.11 -27.23 2.44
C GLU A 359 -1.02 -28.45 2.16
N GLN A 360 -2.34 -28.33 2.34
CA GLN A 360 -3.30 -29.42 2.05
C GLN A 360 -3.27 -29.88 0.59
N ILE A 361 -3.18 -28.95 -0.38
CA ILE A 361 -2.96 -29.24 -1.82
C ILE A 361 -1.53 -29.78 -2.11
N GLN A 362 -0.91 -30.48 -1.16
CA GLN A 362 0.26 -31.35 -1.36
C GLN A 362 0.03 -32.78 -0.83
N GLU A 363 -1.05 -33.00 -0.08
CA GLU A 363 -1.48 -34.30 0.41
C GLU A 363 -2.62 -34.82 -0.50
N ASP A 364 -3.52 -33.93 -0.96
CA ASP A 364 -4.62 -34.21 -1.91
C ASP A 364 -4.16 -34.63 -3.34
N GLU A 365 -2.86 -34.65 -3.66
CA GLU A 365 -2.32 -35.23 -4.91
C GLU A 365 -1.90 -36.73 -4.76
N GLU A 366 -1.95 -37.31 -3.55
CA GLU A 366 -1.68 -38.75 -3.33
C GLU A 366 -2.81 -39.54 -2.62
N GLU A 367 -3.81 -38.90 -1.99
CA GLU A 367 -5.00 -39.59 -1.42
C GLU A 367 -6.33 -38.99 -1.95
N ASP A 368 -7.17 -39.82 -2.58
CA ASP A 368 -8.55 -39.51 -2.98
C ASP A 368 -9.53 -39.62 -1.76
N GLU A 369 -10.70 -38.95 -1.87
CA GLU A 369 -11.96 -39.09 -1.06
C GLU A 369 -12.15 -38.20 0.22
N GLU A 370 -13.43 -37.77 0.41
CA GLU A 370 -14.10 -37.20 1.62
C GLU A 370 -14.05 -35.66 1.97
N ASP A 371 -14.99 -34.90 1.38
CA ASP A 371 -16.12 -34.18 2.06
C ASP A 371 -16.10 -32.70 2.60
N GLU A 372 -17.34 -32.14 2.63
CA GLU A 372 -17.95 -31.03 3.42
C GLU A 372 -17.86 -29.51 3.01
N ASP A 373 -18.88 -29.09 2.23
CA ASP A 373 -20.00 -28.19 2.65
C ASP A 373 -20.05 -26.62 2.54
N GLU A 374 -21.04 -26.18 1.72
CA GLU A 374 -22.12 -25.21 2.03
C GLU A 374 -21.89 -23.66 2.23
N LYS A 375 -22.26 -22.82 1.21
CA LYS A 375 -23.51 -21.99 1.13
C LYS A 375 -23.46 -20.72 0.23
N GLU A 376 -24.58 -20.44 -0.46
CA GLU A 376 -24.81 -19.25 -1.31
C GLU A 376 -25.33 -18.00 -0.56
N ASN A 377 -25.10 -16.76 -1.08
CA ASN A 377 -26.18 -15.87 -1.57
C ASN A 377 -25.76 -14.47 -2.17
N ASN A 378 -26.15 -14.25 -3.43
CA ASN A 378 -26.90 -13.09 -3.97
C ASN A 378 -26.51 -11.58 -3.77
N ASN A 379 -26.08 -10.98 -4.89
CA ASN A 379 -26.78 -9.93 -5.70
C ASN A 379 -26.60 -8.39 -5.50
N GLN A 380 -26.58 -7.72 -6.67
CA GLN A 380 -26.99 -6.33 -7.00
C GLN A 380 -26.16 -5.12 -6.45
N ASP A 381 -26.00 -3.98 -7.16
CA ASP A 381 -26.69 -3.51 -8.38
C ASP A 381 -25.88 -2.54 -9.30
N ILE A 382 -26.29 -2.51 -10.60
CA ILE A 382 -26.52 -1.39 -11.58
C ILE A 382 -25.82 0.00 -11.39
N GLN A 383 -25.35 0.78 -12.39
CA GLN A 383 -25.41 0.88 -13.89
C GLN A 383 -24.23 1.81 -14.38
N ASP A 384 -23.92 2.18 -15.65
CA ASP A 384 -24.37 1.87 -17.04
C ASP A 384 -23.28 2.30 -18.08
N ASP A 385 -23.40 1.87 -19.35
CA ASP A 385 -22.97 2.59 -20.57
C ASP A 385 -23.64 1.96 -21.82
N GLN A 386 -23.87 2.68 -22.93
CA GLN A 386 -24.80 2.26 -23.99
C GLN A 386 -24.39 1.02 -24.81
N VAL A 387 -23.14 0.55 -24.73
CA VAL A 387 -22.73 -0.75 -25.29
C VAL A 387 -23.39 -1.92 -24.52
N VAL A 388 -23.82 -1.68 -23.27
CA VAL A 388 -24.52 -2.65 -22.43
C VAL A 388 -25.84 -3.11 -23.03
N GLU A 389 -26.54 -2.37 -23.92
CA GLU A 389 -27.82 -2.88 -24.46
C GLU A 389 -27.64 -4.16 -25.30
N ALA A 390 -26.53 -4.29 -26.04
CA ALA A 390 -26.24 -5.49 -26.82
C ALA A 390 -25.80 -6.66 -25.93
N VAL A 391 -24.85 -6.42 -25.03
CA VAL A 391 -24.32 -7.47 -24.13
C VAL A 391 -25.35 -7.87 -23.07
N SER A 392 -26.19 -6.93 -22.60
CA SER A 392 -27.28 -7.20 -21.67
C SER A 392 -28.50 -7.84 -22.34
N ARG A 393 -28.73 -7.71 -23.67
CA ARG A 393 -29.69 -8.59 -24.36
C ARG A 393 -29.29 -10.06 -24.24
N ASP A 394 -28.00 -10.35 -24.42
CA ASP A 394 -27.47 -11.71 -24.31
C ASP A 394 -27.23 -12.15 -22.85
N LYS A 395 -27.08 -11.23 -21.89
CA LYS A 395 -26.97 -11.52 -20.43
C LYS A 395 -28.31 -11.44 -19.66
N LYS A 396 -29.39 -10.95 -20.29
CA LYS A 396 -30.80 -11.00 -19.78
C LYS A 396 -31.66 -12.00 -20.55
N ARG A 397 -31.12 -12.65 -21.57
CA ARG A 397 -31.44 -14.05 -21.77
C ARG A 397 -30.81 -14.78 -20.60
N GLU A 398 -31.63 -15.14 -19.62
CA GLU A 398 -31.36 -16.34 -18.85
C GLU A 398 -31.09 -17.44 -19.88
N LEU A 399 -29.86 -17.96 -19.93
CA LEU A 399 -29.62 -19.21 -20.64
C LEU A 399 -30.59 -20.21 -20.02
N PRO A 400 -31.37 -20.98 -20.81
CA PRO A 400 -32.36 -21.88 -20.27
C PRO A 400 -31.69 -23.13 -19.66
N LEU A 401 -30.96 -22.91 -18.56
CA LEU A 401 -30.26 -23.94 -17.79
C LEU A 401 -31.24 -24.95 -17.17
N GLU A 402 -32.53 -24.60 -17.08
CA GLU A 402 -33.67 -25.53 -16.91
C GLU A 402 -33.61 -26.76 -17.85
N GLN A 403 -32.87 -26.66 -18.94
CA GLN A 403 -32.76 -27.67 -19.98
C GLN A 403 -31.48 -28.49 -19.93
N ILE A 404 -30.52 -28.11 -19.09
CA ILE A 404 -29.29 -28.83 -18.78
C ILE A 404 -29.46 -29.41 -17.37
N LEU A 405 -29.23 -30.71 -17.21
CA LEU A 405 -29.12 -31.27 -15.86
C LEU A 405 -27.83 -30.75 -15.23
N VAL A 406 -27.94 -29.86 -14.24
CA VAL A 406 -26.83 -29.47 -13.38
C VAL A 406 -26.47 -30.69 -12.53
N LEU A 407 -25.20 -31.08 -12.56
CA LEU A 407 -24.67 -32.20 -11.79
C LEU A 407 -23.79 -31.67 -10.67
N THR A 408 -24.10 -32.07 -9.44
CA THR A 408 -23.19 -32.08 -8.30
C THR A 408 -22.42 -33.41 -8.29
N GLU A 409 -21.37 -33.51 -7.48
CA GLU A 409 -20.62 -34.75 -7.28
C GLU A 409 -21.52 -35.93 -6.88
N GLU A 410 -22.40 -35.74 -5.88
CA GLU A 410 -23.42 -36.72 -5.44
C GLU A 410 -24.30 -37.23 -6.59
N THR A 411 -24.66 -36.36 -7.53
CA THR A 411 -25.62 -36.64 -8.61
C THR A 411 -24.95 -37.08 -9.91
N PHE A 412 -23.64 -36.86 -10.05
CA PHE A 412 -22.86 -37.20 -11.24
C PHE A 412 -22.88 -38.71 -11.53
N HIS A 413 -22.53 -39.54 -10.54
CA HIS A 413 -22.49 -41.00 -10.73
C HIS A 413 -23.87 -41.62 -10.96
N SER A 414 -24.93 -41.09 -10.35
CA SER A 414 -26.30 -41.59 -10.60
C SER A 414 -26.79 -41.20 -12.00
N ALA A 415 -26.61 -39.94 -12.42
CA ALA A 415 -27.01 -39.48 -13.76
C ALA A 415 -26.26 -40.18 -14.91
N LEU A 416 -25.00 -40.59 -14.70
CA LEU A 416 -24.25 -41.40 -15.67
C LEU A 416 -24.77 -42.84 -15.83
N LEU A 417 -25.50 -43.38 -14.85
CA LEU A 417 -26.06 -44.74 -14.89
C LEU A 417 -27.48 -44.79 -15.48
N GLU A 418 -28.25 -43.70 -15.40
CA GLU A 418 -29.62 -43.67 -15.91
C GLU A 418 -29.72 -43.61 -17.45
N THR A 419 -28.73 -43.04 -18.14
CA THR A 419 -28.81 -42.83 -19.60
C THR A 419 -27.67 -43.50 -20.36
N ALA A 420 -27.99 -44.09 -21.51
CA ALA A 420 -27.01 -44.83 -22.32
C ALA A 420 -25.98 -43.93 -23.05
N ARG A 421 -26.16 -42.60 -23.01
CA ARG A 421 -25.30 -41.57 -23.65
C ARG A 421 -25.46 -40.22 -22.96
N THR A 422 -24.73 -40.00 -21.87
CA THR A 422 -24.57 -38.66 -21.27
C THR A 422 -23.47 -37.89 -21.99
N VAL A 423 -23.65 -36.57 -22.15
CA VAL A 423 -22.56 -35.62 -22.35
C VAL A 423 -22.54 -34.75 -21.09
N VAL A 424 -21.35 -34.41 -20.58
CA VAL A 424 -21.19 -33.50 -19.44
C VAL A 424 -20.18 -32.42 -19.83
N LEU A 425 -20.47 -31.19 -19.41
CA LEU A 425 -19.57 -30.05 -19.52
C LEU A 425 -19.11 -29.66 -18.12
N PHE A 426 -17.84 -29.95 -17.81
CA PHE A 426 -17.13 -29.32 -16.70
C PHE A 426 -16.70 -27.92 -17.14
N TYR A 427 -16.92 -26.92 -16.29
CA TYR A 427 -16.69 -25.51 -16.65
C TYR A 427 -16.48 -24.68 -15.38
N ALA A 428 -15.55 -23.71 -15.41
CA ALA A 428 -15.41 -22.74 -14.33
C ALA A 428 -16.38 -21.56 -14.55
N SER A 429 -17.04 -21.12 -13.49
CA SER A 429 -18.11 -20.11 -13.52
C SER A 429 -17.65 -18.72 -14.00
N TRP A 430 -16.35 -18.44 -13.91
CA TRP A 430 -15.71 -17.16 -14.24
C TRP A 430 -14.79 -17.21 -15.46
N GLU A 431 -14.37 -18.40 -15.90
CA GLU A 431 -13.43 -18.52 -17.01
C GLU A 431 -14.16 -18.24 -18.33
N ALA A 432 -13.61 -17.34 -19.14
CA ALA A 432 -14.25 -16.88 -20.35
C ALA A 432 -14.42 -17.98 -21.42
N VAL A 433 -13.52 -18.97 -21.45
CA VAL A 433 -13.63 -20.14 -22.34
C VAL A 433 -14.79 -21.02 -21.90
N SER A 434 -14.80 -21.41 -20.63
CA SER A 434 -15.91 -22.12 -19.97
C SER A 434 -17.28 -21.46 -20.25
N LEU A 435 -17.41 -20.16 -20.04
CA LEU A 435 -18.64 -19.39 -20.31
C LEU A 435 -19.02 -19.33 -21.81
N ALA A 436 -18.04 -19.28 -22.72
CA ALA A 436 -18.30 -19.32 -24.16
C ALA A 436 -18.79 -20.70 -24.63
N VAL A 437 -18.23 -21.78 -24.07
CA VAL A 437 -18.64 -23.16 -24.36
C VAL A 437 -20.03 -23.44 -23.78
N LEU A 438 -20.35 -22.97 -22.57
CA LEU A 438 -21.66 -23.15 -21.93
C LEU A 438 -22.83 -22.64 -22.79
N ARG A 439 -22.64 -21.52 -23.50
CA ARG A 439 -23.63 -21.02 -24.47
C ARG A 439 -23.89 -22.03 -25.59
N SER A 440 -22.85 -22.46 -26.28
CA SER A 440 -22.95 -23.45 -27.36
C SER A 440 -23.48 -24.80 -26.87
N TYR A 441 -23.16 -25.17 -25.64
CA TYR A 441 -23.67 -26.38 -24.99
C TYR A 441 -25.18 -26.31 -24.74
N THR A 442 -25.69 -25.14 -24.34
CA THR A 442 -27.13 -24.87 -24.21
C THR A 442 -27.83 -24.95 -25.58
N GLU A 443 -27.25 -24.34 -26.62
CA GLU A 443 -27.76 -24.40 -28.00
C GLU A 443 -27.77 -25.85 -28.56
N VAL A 444 -26.82 -26.71 -28.13
CA VAL A 444 -26.82 -28.15 -28.46
C VAL A 444 -27.85 -28.93 -27.64
N ALA A 445 -28.03 -28.63 -26.36
CA ALA A 445 -29.05 -29.27 -25.51
C ALA A 445 -30.48 -29.01 -26.04
N ASP A 446 -30.77 -27.79 -26.46
CA ASP A 446 -32.02 -27.41 -27.16
C ASP A 446 -32.26 -28.27 -28.42
N HIS A 447 -31.21 -28.53 -29.20
CA HIS A 447 -31.30 -29.33 -30.42
C HIS A 447 -31.38 -30.86 -30.21
N LEU A 448 -31.05 -31.37 -29.01
CA LEU A 448 -31.08 -32.80 -28.70
C LEU A 448 -32.41 -33.27 -28.07
N LYS A 449 -33.29 -32.36 -27.64
CA LYS A 449 -34.63 -32.63 -27.07
C LYS A 449 -35.71 -32.96 -28.12
N GLY A 450 -35.38 -33.80 -29.10
CA GLY A 450 -36.26 -34.17 -30.24
C GLY A 450 -37.36 -35.19 -29.90
#